data_AF-A0A1F7LHL9-F1
#
_entry.id   AF-A0A1F7LHL9-F1
#
_cell.length_a   1.000
_cell.length_b   1.000
_cell.length_c   1.000
_cell.angle_alpha   90.00
_cell.angle_beta   90.00
_cell.angle_gamma   90.00
#
_symmetry.space_group_name_H-M   'P 1'
#
loop_
_entity.id
_entity.type
_entity.pdbx_description
1 polymer ?
#
loop_
_entity_poly.entity_id
_entity_poly.type
_entity_poly.pdbx_seq_one_letter_code
_entity_poly.pdbx_strand_id
1 'polypeptide(L)'
;MRGLLAAALTFLAFLGVQVVTYHFVRIRRRLSVMLWLWLLGFSGYVALVRLLPDDAAWLPPLLSAPSDAVVWINGALVYWFLFAGYYQLFNMADNSVGVRSLIELSRGPQDGLSLEELKRYYSFDVMLGRRMERLVAAGYLERDGDRYRCTGRGLAAGRLMRTLKGLLNLGPGG
;
A
#
# COMPACT_ATOMS: atom_id res chain seq x y z
N MET A 1 -23.03 8.59 10.60
CA MET A 1 -22.86 7.24 10.04
C MET A 1 -22.80 7.21 8.53
N ARG A 2 -23.61 7.99 7.80
CA ARG A 2 -23.63 8.00 6.32
C ARG A 2 -22.25 8.25 5.68
N GLY A 3 -21.42 9.11 6.26
CA GLY A 3 -20.03 9.32 5.83
C GLY A 3 -19.17 8.07 5.94
N LEU A 4 -19.27 7.36 7.07
CA LEU A 4 -18.55 6.09 7.29
C LEU A 4 -19.04 4.99 6.34
N LEU A 5 -20.36 4.90 6.14
CA LEU A 5 -20.95 3.92 5.23
C LEU A 5 -20.54 4.19 3.78
N ALA A 6 -20.59 5.44 3.33
CA ALA A 6 -20.12 5.82 2.01
C ALA A 6 -18.64 5.46 1.83
N ALA A 7 -17.79 5.75 2.81
CA ALA A 7 -16.37 5.41 2.79
C ALA A 7 -16.13 3.89 2.71
N ALA A 8 -16.87 3.11 3.49
CA ALA A 8 -16.77 1.65 3.46
C ALA A 8 -17.21 1.08 2.10
N LEU A 9 -18.35 1.52 1.57
CA LEU A 9 -18.89 1.05 0.30
C LEU A 9 -17.98 1.42 -0.88
N THR A 10 -17.46 2.65 -0.93
CA THR A 10 -16.51 3.03 -1.99
C THR A 10 -15.19 2.32 -1.86
N PHE A 11 -14.74 2.02 -0.64
CA PHE A 11 -13.53 1.23 -0.42
C PHE A 11 -13.71 -0.23 -0.88
N LEU A 12 -14.86 -0.84 -0.60
CA LEU A 12 -15.18 -2.18 -1.12
C LEU A 12 -15.24 -2.20 -2.65
N ALA A 13 -15.86 -1.19 -3.27
CA ALA A 13 -15.85 -1.04 -4.72
C ALA A 13 -14.44 -0.87 -5.27
N PHE A 14 -13.60 -0.04 -4.63
CA PHE A 14 -12.19 0.10 -4.95
C PHE A 14 -11.44 -1.23 -4.90
N LEU A 15 -11.64 -2.05 -3.85
CA LEU A 15 -11.03 -3.37 -3.75
C LEU A 15 -11.46 -4.29 -4.90
N GLY A 16 -12.76 -4.33 -5.20
CA GLY A 16 -13.28 -5.14 -6.31
C GLY A 16 -12.66 -4.73 -7.65
N VAL A 17 -12.64 -3.43 -7.96
CA VAL A 17 -12.05 -2.91 -9.21
C VAL A 17 -10.55 -3.18 -9.26
N GLN A 18 -9.83 -3.02 -8.14
CA GLN A 18 -8.39 -3.29 -8.07
C GLN A 18 -8.10 -4.77 -8.34
N VAL A 19 -8.83 -5.68 -7.69
CA VAL A 19 -8.65 -7.13 -7.87
C VAL A 19 -8.90 -7.53 -9.32
N VAL A 20 -10.01 -7.09 -9.90
CA VAL A 20 -10.34 -7.34 -11.32
C VAL A 20 -9.22 -6.80 -12.22
N THR A 21 -8.82 -5.54 -12.03
CA THR A 21 -7.77 -4.91 -12.85
C THR A 21 -6.46 -5.69 -12.77
N TYR A 22 -6.06 -6.13 -11.58
CA TYR A 22 -4.77 -6.81 -11.39
C TYR A 22 -4.79 -8.26 -11.86
N HIS A 23 -5.96 -8.88 -11.93
CA HIS A 23 -6.12 -10.23 -12.48
C HIS A 23 -6.05 -10.24 -14.00
N PHE A 24 -6.63 -9.23 -14.66
CA PHE A 24 -6.72 -9.18 -16.13
C PHE A 24 -5.65 -8.32 -16.81
N VAL A 25 -4.98 -7.42 -16.08
CA VAL A 25 -4.02 -6.48 -16.66
C VAL A 25 -2.67 -6.56 -15.95
N ARG A 26 -1.57 -6.66 -16.73
CA ARG A 26 -0.21 -6.60 -16.20
C ARG A 26 0.15 -5.16 -15.80
N ILE A 27 0.03 -4.86 -14.51
CA ILE A 27 0.34 -3.52 -13.97
C ILE A 27 1.82 -3.39 -13.62
N ARG A 28 2.54 -2.52 -14.35
CA ARG A 28 3.94 -2.15 -14.06
C ARG A 28 4.07 -1.14 -12.91
N ARG A 29 3.16 -0.16 -12.83
CA ARG A 29 3.18 0.95 -11.84
C ARG A 29 2.05 0.81 -10.82
N ARG A 30 2.16 -0.19 -9.95
CA ARG A 30 1.10 -0.60 -9.00
C ARG A 30 0.62 0.55 -8.11
N LEU A 31 1.53 1.28 -7.45
CA LEU A 31 1.17 2.43 -6.61
C LEU A 31 0.38 3.48 -7.40
N SER A 32 0.85 3.86 -8.60
CA SER A 32 0.18 4.87 -9.42
C SER A 32 -1.26 4.45 -9.75
N VAL A 33 -1.47 3.18 -10.13
CA VAL A 33 -2.80 2.66 -10.42
C VAL A 33 -3.68 2.65 -9.17
N MET A 34 -3.15 2.22 -8.02
CA MET A 34 -3.89 2.24 -6.75
C MET A 34 -4.31 3.66 -6.35
N LEU A 35 -3.42 4.65 -6.49
CA LEU A 35 -3.75 6.05 -6.21
C LEU A 35 -4.82 6.58 -7.16
N TRP A 36 -4.75 6.25 -8.45
CA TRP A 36 -5.78 6.66 -9.41
C TRP A 36 -7.14 6.04 -9.11
N LEU A 37 -7.17 4.75 -8.79
CA LEU A 37 -8.41 4.06 -8.38
C LEU A 37 -8.97 4.65 -7.08
N TRP A 38 -8.10 5.01 -6.13
CA TRP A 38 -8.51 5.67 -4.89
C TRP A 38 -9.07 7.07 -5.15
N LEU A 39 -8.42 7.87 -6.00
CA LEU A 39 -8.91 9.21 -6.38
C LEU A 39 -10.27 9.13 -7.08
N LEU A 40 -10.45 8.17 -7.99
CA LEU A 40 -11.73 7.92 -8.65
C LEU A 40 -12.80 7.47 -7.63
N GLY A 41 -12.44 6.56 -6.73
CA GLY A 41 -13.30 6.12 -5.64
C GLY A 41 -13.66 7.25 -4.66
N PHE A 42 -12.77 8.23 -4.47
CA PHE A 42 -13.06 9.42 -3.68
C PHE A 42 -14.16 10.28 -4.33
N SER A 43 -14.16 10.42 -5.65
CA SER A 43 -15.29 11.05 -6.37
C SER A 43 -16.59 10.28 -6.12
N GLY A 44 -16.54 8.94 -6.12
CA GLY A 44 -17.67 8.09 -5.75
C GLY A 44 -18.14 8.32 -4.31
N TYR A 45 -17.21 8.51 -3.36
CA TYR A 45 -17.51 8.80 -1.96
C TYR A 45 -18.27 10.12 -1.84
N VAL A 46 -17.79 11.15 -2.52
CA VAL A 46 -18.41 12.49 -2.55
C VAL A 46 -19.84 12.43 -3.11
N ALA A 47 -20.12 11.54 -4.07
CA ALA A 47 -21.47 11.31 -4.57
C ALA A 47 -22.34 10.53 -3.56
N LEU A 48 -21.84 9.42 -3.02
CA LEU A 48 -22.59 8.57 -2.09
C LEU A 48 -23.01 9.29 -0.81
N VAL A 49 -22.14 10.13 -0.24
CA VAL A 49 -22.51 10.89 0.98
C VAL A 49 -23.71 11.80 0.74
N ARG A 50 -23.88 12.34 -0.47
CA ARG A 50 -25.04 13.19 -0.83
C ARG A 50 -26.30 12.39 -1.12
N LEU A 51 -26.16 11.15 -1.56
CA LEU A 51 -27.30 10.28 -1.90
C LEU A 51 -27.82 9.51 -0.68
N LEU A 52 -26.97 9.25 0.31
CA LEU A 52 -27.37 8.54 1.51
C LEU A 52 -28.28 9.41 2.39
N PRO A 53 -29.33 8.81 3.00
CA PRO A 53 -30.19 9.51 3.95
C PRO A 53 -29.40 10.13 5.10
N ASP A 54 -29.95 11.18 5.68
CA ASP A 54 -29.35 11.81 6.85
C ASP A 54 -29.34 10.86 8.06
N ASP A 55 -28.33 11.00 8.89
CA ASP A 55 -28.12 10.17 10.08
C ASP A 55 -29.32 10.26 11.04
N ALA A 56 -29.92 11.45 11.14
CA ALA A 56 -31.09 11.71 11.98
C ALA A 56 -32.33 10.88 11.60
N ALA A 57 -32.39 10.33 10.38
CA ALA A 57 -33.50 9.47 9.98
C ALA A 57 -33.45 8.06 10.61
N TRP A 58 -32.30 7.65 11.15
CA TRP A 58 -32.08 6.27 11.62
C TRP A 58 -31.34 6.19 12.97
N LEU A 59 -30.80 7.31 13.47
CA LEU A 59 -30.00 7.36 14.69
C LEU A 59 -30.55 8.35 15.72
N PRO A 60 -30.46 8.02 17.03
CA PRO A 60 -30.73 8.97 18.09
C PRO A 60 -29.82 10.21 17.97
N PRO A 61 -30.27 11.41 18.39
CA PRO A 61 -29.49 12.65 18.27
C PRO A 61 -28.08 12.57 18.89
N LEU A 62 -27.91 11.81 19.98
CA LEU A 62 -26.60 11.63 20.65
C LEU A 62 -25.56 10.90 19.76
N LEU A 63 -26.02 10.08 18.81
CA LEU A 63 -25.17 9.33 17.87
C LEU A 63 -25.11 9.96 16.47
N SER A 64 -25.88 11.03 16.25
CA SER A 64 -25.87 11.79 15.01
C SER A 64 -24.73 12.80 15.05
N ALA A 65 -24.05 12.95 13.91
CA ALA A 65 -23.00 13.96 13.80
C ALA A 65 -23.63 15.36 13.93
N PRO A 66 -22.94 16.31 14.58
CA PRO A 66 -23.49 17.65 14.83
C PRO A 66 -23.57 18.52 13.56
N SER A 67 -22.89 18.12 12.48
CA SER A 67 -22.94 18.82 11.19
C SER A 67 -22.51 17.93 10.03
N ASP A 68 -22.94 18.31 8.83
CA ASP A 68 -22.54 17.68 7.57
C ASP A 68 -21.03 17.75 7.33
N ALA A 69 -20.37 18.81 7.78
CA ALA A 69 -18.92 18.93 7.71
C ALA A 69 -18.23 17.82 8.50
N VAL A 70 -18.72 17.49 9.71
CA VAL A 70 -18.17 16.40 10.52
C VAL A 70 -18.40 15.04 9.85
N VAL A 71 -19.59 14.81 9.30
CA VAL A 71 -19.89 13.59 8.53
C VAL A 71 -18.90 13.43 7.37
N TRP A 72 -18.70 14.50 6.61
CA TRP A 72 -17.88 14.49 5.40
C TRP A 72 -16.39 14.31 5.71
N ILE A 73 -15.86 15.06 6.68
CA ILE A 73 -14.45 14.98 7.09
C ILE A 73 -14.15 13.59 7.67
N ASN A 74 -15.03 13.08 8.53
CA ASN A 74 -14.82 11.77 9.16
C ASN A 74 -14.82 10.66 8.10
N GLY A 75 -15.81 10.62 7.21
CA GLY A 75 -15.84 9.64 6.13
C GLY A 75 -14.63 9.75 5.19
N ALA A 76 -14.18 10.97 4.86
CA ALA A 76 -13.01 11.19 4.02
C ALA A 76 -11.71 10.68 4.68
N LEU A 77 -11.53 10.95 5.97
CA LEU A 77 -10.40 10.45 6.75
C LEU A 77 -10.43 8.92 6.85
N VAL A 78 -11.59 8.33 7.13
CA VAL A 78 -11.73 6.87 7.18
C VAL A 78 -11.44 6.24 5.83
N TYR A 79 -11.92 6.83 4.73
CA TYR A 79 -11.61 6.35 3.39
C TYR A 79 -10.10 6.40 3.09
N TRP A 80 -9.43 7.49 3.49
CA TRP A 80 -7.97 7.60 3.40
C TRP A 80 -7.26 6.53 4.24
N PHE A 81 -7.67 6.32 5.50
CA PHE A 81 -7.03 5.34 6.37
C PHE A 81 -7.24 3.90 5.93
N LEU A 82 -8.42 3.57 5.38
CA LEU A 82 -8.69 2.28 4.76
C LEU A 82 -7.72 2.04 3.59
N PHE A 83 -7.56 3.02 2.71
CA PHE A 83 -6.60 2.95 1.61
C PHE A 83 -5.16 2.84 2.11
N ALA A 84 -4.75 3.69 3.05
CA ALA A 84 -3.38 3.70 3.56
C ALA A 84 -3.04 2.36 4.24
N GLY A 85 -3.92 1.83 5.09
CA GLY A 85 -3.75 0.54 5.75
C GLY A 85 -3.69 -0.61 4.75
N TYR A 86 -4.60 -0.62 3.78
CA TYR A 86 -4.58 -1.62 2.70
C TYR A 86 -3.34 -1.54 1.84
N TYR A 87 -2.86 -0.34 1.51
CA TYR A 87 -1.63 -0.17 0.75
C TYR A 87 -0.41 -0.70 1.52
N GLN A 88 -0.36 -0.53 2.84
CA GLN A 88 0.69 -1.14 3.66
C GLN A 88 0.62 -2.67 3.61
N LEU A 89 -0.58 -3.24 3.77
CA LEU A 89 -0.79 -4.69 3.66
C LEU A 89 -0.38 -5.22 2.29
N PHE A 90 -0.78 -4.53 1.21
CA PHE A 90 -0.44 -4.86 -0.16
C PHE A 90 1.09 -4.86 -0.36
N ASN A 91 1.79 -3.83 0.11
CA ASN A 91 3.25 -3.78 -0.01
C ASN A 91 3.96 -4.84 0.82
N MET A 92 3.44 -5.13 2.02
CA MET A 92 3.97 -6.19 2.85
C MET A 92 3.83 -7.55 2.15
N ALA A 93 2.66 -7.84 1.58
CA ALA A 93 2.43 -9.08 0.83
C ALA A 93 3.31 -9.21 -0.43
N ASP A 94 3.55 -8.10 -1.13
CA ASP A 94 4.30 -8.11 -2.41
C ASP A 94 5.82 -8.10 -2.23
N ASN A 95 6.34 -7.39 -1.22
CA ASN A 95 7.76 -7.06 -1.12
C ASN A 95 8.47 -7.64 0.12
N SER A 96 7.73 -8.17 1.10
CA SER A 96 8.34 -8.71 2.32
C SER A 96 9.00 -10.05 2.07
N VAL A 97 10.32 -10.10 2.30
CA VAL A 97 11.08 -11.36 2.32
C VAL A 97 10.51 -12.30 3.38
N GLY A 98 10.15 -11.77 4.55
CA GLY A 98 9.59 -12.56 5.65
C GLY A 98 8.26 -13.23 5.28
N VAL A 99 7.34 -12.49 4.62
CA VAL A 99 6.07 -13.07 4.15
C VAL A 99 6.33 -14.19 3.15
N ARG A 100 7.28 -14.01 2.22
CA ARG A 100 7.64 -15.07 1.27
C ARG A 100 8.22 -16.29 1.98
N SER A 101 9.14 -16.10 2.92
CA SER A 101 9.69 -17.20 3.72
C SER A 101 8.61 -17.96 4.49
N LEU A 102 7.63 -17.26 5.07
CA LEU A 102 6.48 -17.89 5.74
C LEU A 102 5.61 -18.70 4.77
N ILE A 103 5.43 -18.22 3.53
CA ILE A 103 4.70 -18.97 2.51
C ILE A 103 5.46 -20.25 2.13
N GLU A 104 6.79 -20.18 1.96
CA GLU A 104 7.57 -21.39 1.64
C GLU A 104 7.63 -22.37 2.82
N LEU A 105 7.79 -21.87 4.05
CA LEU A 105 7.77 -22.71 5.25
C LEU A 105 6.41 -23.37 5.48
N SER A 106 5.29 -22.67 5.20
CA SER A 106 3.95 -23.26 5.34
C SER A 106 3.61 -24.31 4.28
N ARG A 107 4.39 -24.36 3.19
CA ARG A 107 4.28 -25.38 2.13
C ARG A 107 5.37 -26.45 2.19
N GLY A 108 6.39 -26.22 3.02
CA GLY A 108 7.53 -27.10 3.20
C GLY A 108 7.20 -28.35 4.01
N PRO A 109 8.20 -29.21 4.24
CA PRO A 109 8.04 -30.40 5.06
C PRO A 109 7.78 -30.02 6.53
N GLN A 110 7.15 -30.93 7.29
CA GLN A 110 6.70 -30.66 8.67
C GLN A 110 7.83 -30.33 9.65
N ASP A 111 9.05 -30.78 9.36
CA ASP A 111 10.27 -30.51 10.13
C ASP A 111 10.91 -29.16 9.78
N GLY A 112 10.38 -28.44 8.80
CA GLY A 112 10.82 -27.11 8.39
C GLY A 112 11.88 -27.12 7.28
N LEU A 113 12.41 -25.94 6.97
CA LEU A 113 13.46 -25.77 5.96
C LEU A 113 14.69 -25.16 6.62
N SER A 114 15.87 -25.68 6.30
CA SER A 114 17.13 -25.03 6.62
C SER A 114 17.31 -23.73 5.84
N LEU A 115 18.23 -22.87 6.29
CA LEU A 115 18.53 -21.61 5.62
C LEU A 115 19.01 -21.82 4.17
N GLU A 116 19.82 -22.85 3.91
CA GLU A 116 20.29 -23.17 2.56
C GLU A 116 19.16 -23.62 1.64
N GLU A 117 18.18 -24.36 2.17
CA GLU A 117 17.00 -24.74 1.41
C GLU A 117 16.11 -23.53 1.11
N LEU A 118 15.92 -22.62 2.08
CA LEU A 118 15.19 -21.37 1.87
C LEU A 118 15.84 -20.48 0.80
N LYS A 119 17.17 -20.39 0.77
CA LYS A 119 17.91 -19.62 -0.25
C LYS A 119 17.66 -20.13 -1.68
N ARG A 120 17.32 -21.41 -1.87
CA ARG A 120 16.98 -21.95 -3.20
C ARG A 120 15.68 -21.35 -3.76
N TYR A 121 14.73 -21.05 -2.89
CA TYR A 121 13.48 -20.37 -3.27
C TYR A 121 13.66 -18.86 -3.42
N TYR A 122 14.72 -18.31 -2.82
CA TYR A 122 14.95 -16.87 -2.76
C TYR A 122 16.44 -16.51 -2.85
N SER A 123 16.98 -16.49 -4.07
CA SER A 123 18.37 -16.06 -4.25
C SER A 123 18.50 -14.56 -4.01
N PHE A 124 19.42 -14.21 -3.11
CA PHE A 124 19.69 -12.83 -2.72
C PHE A 124 20.03 -11.96 -3.94
N ASP A 125 20.80 -12.48 -4.88
CA ASP A 125 21.23 -11.75 -6.08
C ASP A 125 20.05 -11.38 -6.98
N VAL A 126 19.09 -12.29 -7.17
CA VAL A 126 17.89 -12.01 -7.96
C VAL A 126 17.02 -10.98 -7.26
N MET A 127 16.87 -11.08 -5.92
CA MET A 127 16.15 -10.07 -5.15
C MET A 127 16.81 -8.69 -5.29
N LEU A 128 18.12 -8.61 -5.04
CA LEU A 128 18.86 -7.35 -5.04
C LEU A 128 18.85 -6.74 -6.44
N GLY A 129 19.08 -7.54 -7.48
CA GLY A 129 19.00 -7.12 -8.88
C GLY A 129 17.65 -6.49 -9.21
N ARG A 130 16.54 -7.17 -8.91
CA ARG A 130 15.18 -6.62 -9.13
C ARG A 130 14.92 -5.34 -8.34
N ARG A 131 15.50 -5.20 -7.14
CA ARG A 131 15.39 -3.96 -6.34
C ARG A 131 16.17 -2.82 -7.00
N MET A 132 17.39 -3.08 -7.48
CA MET A 132 18.20 -2.08 -8.17
C MET A 132 17.55 -1.63 -9.48
N GLU A 133 17.02 -2.56 -10.28
CA GLU A 133 16.29 -2.24 -11.52
C GLU A 133 15.07 -1.35 -11.26
N ARG A 134 14.32 -1.60 -10.18
CA ARG A 134 13.21 -0.73 -9.78
C ARG A 134 13.66 0.68 -9.42
N LEU A 135 14.80 0.83 -8.73
CA LEU A 135 15.34 2.13 -8.38
C LEU A 135 15.87 2.89 -9.62
N VAL A 136 16.41 2.17 -10.61
CA VAL A 136 16.76 2.74 -11.92
C VAL A 136 15.51 3.19 -12.66
N ALA A 137 14.49 2.33 -12.78
CA ALA A 137 13.23 2.67 -13.46
C ALA A 137 12.48 3.84 -12.78
N ALA A 138 12.68 4.05 -11.48
CA ALA A 138 12.13 5.16 -10.73
C ALA A 138 12.99 6.44 -10.78
N GLY A 139 14.16 6.41 -11.42
CA GLY A 139 15.07 7.56 -11.58
C GLY A 139 15.87 7.90 -10.32
N TYR A 140 15.98 6.99 -9.36
CA TYR A 140 16.82 7.17 -8.17
C TYR A 140 18.26 6.69 -8.40
N LEU A 141 18.45 5.74 -9.31
CA LEU A 141 19.76 5.23 -9.70
C LEU A 141 19.97 5.37 -11.21
N GLU A 142 21.23 5.53 -11.59
CA GLU A 142 21.74 5.31 -12.94
C GLU A 142 22.57 4.02 -12.96
N ARG A 143 22.54 3.29 -14.07
CA ARG A 143 23.35 2.10 -14.28
C ARG A 143 24.37 2.37 -15.39
N ASP A 144 25.64 2.13 -15.07
CA ASP A 144 26.77 2.23 -15.99
C ASP A 144 27.52 0.89 -15.97
N GLY A 145 27.23 0.03 -16.96
CA GLY A 145 27.71 -1.34 -16.99
C GLY A 145 27.24 -2.18 -15.79
N ASP A 146 28.20 -2.63 -14.98
CA ASP A 146 28.00 -3.38 -13.74
C ASP A 146 27.86 -2.49 -12.49
N ARG A 147 28.01 -1.17 -12.64
CA ARG A 147 27.97 -0.22 -11.52
C ARG A 147 26.62 0.51 -11.45
N TYR A 148 26.22 0.81 -10.23
CA TYR A 148 25.06 1.67 -9.92
C TYR A 148 25.54 2.97 -9.27
N ARG A 149 24.95 4.10 -9.68
CA ARG A 149 25.23 5.42 -9.10
C ARG A 149 23.92 6.09 -8.71
N CYS A 150 23.91 6.80 -7.58
CA CYS A 150 22.75 7.58 -7.18
C CYS A 150 22.61 8.84 -8.05
N THR A 151 21.41 9.10 -8.54
CA THR A 151 21.07 10.41 -9.11
C THR A 151 20.98 11.46 -7.99
N GLY A 152 20.90 12.75 -8.33
CA GLY A 152 20.64 13.80 -7.34
C GLY A 152 19.36 13.54 -6.52
N ARG A 153 18.30 13.03 -7.18
CA ARG A 153 17.05 12.59 -6.53
C ARG A 153 17.27 11.40 -5.60
N GLY A 154 18.07 10.41 -6.04
CA GLY A 154 18.50 9.28 -5.23
C GLY A 154 19.22 9.70 -3.95
N LEU A 155 20.18 10.61 -4.07
CA LEU A 155 20.94 11.14 -2.93
C LEU A 155 20.04 11.87 -1.94
N ALA A 156 19.14 12.73 -2.43
CA ALA A 156 18.21 13.45 -1.56
C ALA A 156 17.30 12.49 -0.78
N ALA A 157 16.70 11.51 -1.47
CA ALA A 157 15.86 10.50 -0.84
C ALA A 157 16.65 9.65 0.18
N GLY A 158 17.85 9.20 -0.18
CA GLY A 158 18.72 8.42 0.71
C GLY A 158 19.12 9.19 1.97
N ARG A 159 19.43 10.48 1.86
CA ARG A 159 19.75 11.34 3.02
C ARG A 159 18.55 11.50 3.94
N LEU A 160 17.38 11.80 3.39
CA LEU A 160 16.14 11.92 4.17
C LEU A 160 15.83 10.63 4.93
N MET A 161 15.89 9.49 4.25
CA MET A 161 15.62 8.19 4.87
C MET A 161 16.66 7.83 5.94
N ARG A 162 17.94 8.17 5.73
CA ARG A 162 18.97 7.97 6.76
C ARG A 162 18.67 8.77 8.03
N THR A 163 18.29 10.03 7.89
CA THR A 163 17.90 10.86 9.04
C THR A 163 16.70 10.27 9.76
N LEU A 164 15.68 9.85 9.01
CA LEU A 164 14.48 9.23 9.58
C LEU A 164 14.81 7.92 10.32
N LYS A 165 15.66 7.06 9.74
CA LYS A 165 16.12 5.83 10.41
C LYS A 165 16.87 6.12 11.71
N GLY A 166 17.73 7.15 11.71
CA GLY A 166 18.42 7.58 12.93
C GLY A 166 17.46 8.07 14.01
N LEU A 167 16.46 8.89 13.62
CA LEU A 167 15.44 9.38 14.54
C LEU A 167 14.58 8.25 15.13
N LEU A 168 14.24 7.26 14.31
CA LEU A 168 13.40 6.13 14.69
C LEU A 168 14.18 4.92 15.25
N ASN A 169 15.51 5.02 15.35
CA ASN A 169 16.41 3.94 15.78
C ASN A 169 16.21 2.60 15.02
N LEU A 170 16.15 2.68 13.68
CA LEU A 170 15.92 1.53 12.82
C LEU A 170 17.23 0.87 12.35
N GLY A 171 17.27 -0.47 12.30
CA GLY A 171 18.44 -1.26 11.94
C GLY A 171 18.79 -1.22 10.44
N PRO A 172 19.91 -1.82 10.00
CA PRO A 172 20.38 -1.74 8.62
C PRO A 172 19.48 -2.45 7.59
N GLY A 173 18.71 -3.47 8.01
CA GLY A 173 17.87 -4.31 7.13
C GLY A 173 16.44 -3.79 6.87
N GLY A 174 16.06 -2.69 7.52
CA GLY A 174 14.72 -2.11 7.54
C GLY A 174 14.62 -1.18 8.72
#